data_AF-A0AAU2NNW7-F1
#
_entry.id   AF-A0AAU2NNW7-F1
#
_cell.length_a   1.000
_cell.length_b   1.000
_cell.length_c   1.000
_cell.angle_alpha   90.00
_cell.angle_beta   90.00
_cell.angle_gamma   90.00
#
_symmetry.space_group_name_H-M   'P 1'
#
loop_
_entity.id
_entity.type
_entity.pdbx_description
1 polymer ?
#
loop_
_entity_poly.entity_id
_entity_poly.type
_entity_poly.pdbx_seq_one_letter_code
_entity_poly.pdbx_strand_id
1 'polypeptide(L)'
;MTTSSRTLAQWFDEFEAEAFRLETLDDYSQSGGIDAYQAFLAGEPQPESFKSAAWLDTVRNATDGGKRMYRVHILSRPLTPYLRFELGWGYRRNVEAGEEFFILDTTDRENPIPDAPDFWMFDNRTIGAMNYDDHGKYLGAEFLPVERVREFVAYRDVALAHAEPFAEWWAKHSE
;
A
#
# COMPACT_ATOMS: atom_id res chain seq x y z
N MET A 1 17.22 -25.12 14.83
CA MET A 1 17.12 -23.76 15.41
C MET A 1 15.83 -23.17 14.89
N THR A 2 14.84 -22.96 15.74
CA THR A 2 13.56 -22.35 15.37
C THR A 2 13.79 -20.86 15.13
N THR A 3 13.93 -20.48 13.87
CA THR A 3 13.91 -19.07 13.47
C THR A 3 12.51 -18.57 13.79
N SER A 4 12.34 -17.83 14.88
CA SER A 4 11.09 -17.11 15.12
C SER A 4 10.99 -16.04 14.05
N SER A 5 10.22 -16.31 12.98
CA SER A 5 9.95 -15.33 11.93
C SER A 5 9.19 -14.17 12.56
N ARG A 6 9.76 -12.96 12.50
CA ARG A 6 9.05 -11.74 12.93
C ARG A 6 7.75 -11.60 12.14
N THR A 7 6.70 -11.10 12.78
CA THR A 7 5.44 -10.77 12.12
C THR A 7 5.54 -9.43 11.40
N LEU A 8 4.61 -9.17 10.48
CA LEU A 8 4.52 -7.88 9.80
C LEU A 8 4.31 -6.72 10.79
N ALA A 9 3.50 -6.92 11.83
CA ALA A 9 3.28 -5.93 12.89
C ALA A 9 4.59 -5.56 13.61
N GLN A 10 5.42 -6.55 13.94
CA GLN A 10 6.72 -6.30 14.57
C GLN A 10 7.66 -5.48 13.68
N TRP A 11 7.59 -5.66 12.35
CA TRP A 11 8.39 -4.85 11.43
C TRP A 11 7.94 -3.40 11.36
N PHE A 12 6.65 -3.12 11.47
CA PHE A 12 6.16 -1.73 11.57
C PHE A 12 6.59 -1.04 12.85
N ASP A 13 6.78 -1.79 13.94
CA ASP A 13 7.28 -1.22 15.20
C ASP A 13 8.81 -0.98 15.14
N GLU A 14 9.54 -1.86 14.45
CA GLU A 14 11.01 -1.94 14.55
C GLU A 14 11.79 -1.29 13.39
N PHE A 15 11.17 -0.97 12.24
CA PHE A 15 11.92 -0.37 11.12
C PHE A 15 12.55 0.97 11.51
N GLU A 16 13.69 1.31 10.95
CA GLU A 16 14.54 2.40 11.44
C GLU A 16 14.46 3.67 10.59
N ALA A 17 14.32 3.52 9.27
CA ALA A 17 14.42 4.61 8.32
C ALA A 17 13.20 4.70 7.41
N GLU A 18 12.82 3.59 6.77
CA GLU A 18 11.73 3.62 5.80
C GLU A 18 10.93 2.33 5.64
N ALA A 19 9.64 2.48 5.37
CA ALA A 19 8.74 1.41 4.96
C ALA A 19 8.10 1.76 3.61
N PHE A 20 8.32 0.91 2.61
CA PHE A 20 7.77 1.03 1.26
C PHE A 20 6.70 -0.03 1.02
N ARG A 21 5.58 0.37 0.42
CA ARG A 21 4.54 -0.54 -0.07
C ARG A 21 4.41 -0.47 -1.59
N LEU A 22 4.41 -1.62 -2.25
CA LEU A 22 3.91 -1.78 -3.62
C LEU A 22 2.55 -2.48 -3.58
N GLU A 23 1.55 -1.89 -4.24
CA GLU A 23 0.22 -2.47 -4.51
C GLU A 23 0.03 -2.67 -6.01
N THR A 24 -0.42 -3.86 -6.41
CA THR A 24 -0.62 -4.23 -7.81
C THR A 24 -2.02 -4.75 -8.14
N LEU A 25 -2.93 -4.84 -7.14
CA LEU A 25 -4.31 -5.31 -7.33
C LEU A 25 -5.31 -4.15 -7.37
N ASP A 26 -6.31 -4.27 -8.22
CA ASP A 26 -7.41 -3.30 -8.29
C ASP A 26 -8.51 -3.54 -7.23
N ASP A 27 -8.38 -4.59 -6.41
CA ASP A 27 -9.37 -4.96 -5.39
C ASP A 27 -8.72 -5.63 -4.16
N TYR A 28 -8.80 -4.94 -3.02
CA TYR A 28 -8.43 -5.45 -1.70
C TYR A 28 -9.61 -5.46 -0.72
N SER A 29 -10.85 -5.48 -1.22
CA SER A 29 -12.09 -5.30 -0.46
C SER A 29 -12.34 -6.30 0.68
N GLN A 30 -11.65 -7.45 0.66
CA GLN A 30 -11.73 -8.48 1.69
C GLN A 30 -10.56 -8.44 2.68
N SER A 31 -9.63 -7.48 2.54
CA SER A 31 -8.41 -7.41 3.36
C SER A 31 -8.48 -6.43 4.53
N GLY A 32 -9.44 -5.52 4.55
CA GLY A 32 -9.62 -4.53 5.61
C GLY A 32 -10.68 -3.49 5.27
N GLY A 33 -11.24 -2.84 6.30
CA GLY A 33 -12.20 -1.75 6.08
C GLY A 33 -13.51 -2.17 5.39
N ILE A 34 -13.92 -3.45 5.49
CA ILE A 34 -15.11 -3.99 4.83
C ILE A 34 -16.34 -3.12 5.09
N ASP A 35 -16.61 -2.75 6.35
CA ASP A 35 -17.76 -1.92 6.71
C ASP A 35 -17.68 -0.51 6.07
N ALA A 36 -16.48 0.06 5.99
CA ALA A 36 -16.26 1.34 5.34
C ALA A 36 -16.44 1.26 3.83
N TYR A 37 -16.01 0.16 3.21
CA TYR A 37 -16.25 -0.08 1.79
C TYR A 37 -17.74 -0.27 1.49
N GLN A 38 -18.47 -1.00 2.33
CA GLN A 38 -19.94 -1.12 2.20
C GLN A 38 -20.63 0.24 2.34
N ALA A 39 -20.23 1.06 3.31
CA ALA A 39 -20.75 2.42 3.46
C ALA A 39 -20.46 3.28 2.21
N PHE A 40 -19.25 3.18 1.65
CA PHE A 40 -18.89 3.88 0.40
C PHE A 40 -19.79 3.47 -0.77
N LEU A 41 -20.02 2.18 -0.95
CA LEU A 41 -20.91 1.67 -2.01
C LEU A 41 -22.37 2.12 -1.81
N ALA A 42 -22.80 2.25 -0.56
CA ALA A 42 -24.14 2.75 -0.21
C ALA A 42 -24.27 4.28 -0.32
N GLY A 43 -23.19 5.01 -0.58
CA GLY A 43 -23.18 6.48 -0.58
C GLY A 43 -23.32 7.08 0.82
N GLU A 44 -23.01 6.30 1.86
CA GLU A 44 -23.09 6.71 3.25
C GLU A 44 -21.84 7.50 3.68
N PRO A 45 -21.93 8.31 4.75
CA PRO A 45 -20.76 8.97 5.33
C PRO A 45 -19.71 7.97 5.83
N GLN A 46 -18.45 8.43 5.89
CA GLN A 46 -17.35 7.63 6.44
C GLN A 46 -17.65 7.20 7.89
N PRO A 47 -17.61 5.90 8.21
CA PRO A 47 -17.75 5.41 9.58
C PRO A 47 -16.67 5.97 10.50
N GLU A 48 -17.00 6.24 11.75
CA GLU A 48 -16.03 6.79 12.71
C GLU A 48 -14.87 5.82 13.00
N SER A 49 -15.17 4.52 13.02
CA SER A 49 -14.16 3.45 13.15
C SER A 49 -13.13 3.45 12.02
N PHE A 50 -13.52 3.92 10.83
CA PHE A 50 -12.59 4.09 9.72
C PHE A 50 -11.72 5.32 9.93
N LYS A 51 -12.26 6.43 10.44
CA LYS A 51 -11.49 7.66 10.68
C LYS A 51 -10.42 7.50 11.75
N SER A 52 -10.64 6.67 12.76
CA SER A 52 -9.73 6.42 13.88
C SER A 52 -9.07 5.03 13.84
N ALA A 53 -8.92 4.44 12.65
CA ALA A 53 -8.33 3.10 12.54
C ALA A 53 -6.88 3.07 13.07
N ALA A 54 -6.54 2.03 13.83
CA ALA A 54 -5.24 1.85 14.47
C ALA A 54 -4.04 1.96 13.52
N TRP A 55 -4.23 1.65 12.24
CA TRP A 55 -3.21 1.85 11.19
C TRP A 55 -2.72 3.31 11.12
N LEU A 56 -3.60 4.29 11.33
CA LEU A 56 -3.20 5.70 11.31
C LEU A 56 -2.24 6.03 12.45
N ASP A 57 -2.42 5.42 13.61
CA ASP A 57 -1.51 5.62 14.74
C ASP A 57 -0.14 5.04 14.41
N THR A 58 -0.07 3.88 13.75
CA THR A 58 1.19 3.31 13.25
C THR A 58 1.89 4.27 12.29
N VAL A 59 1.16 4.81 11.31
CA VAL A 59 1.71 5.77 10.34
C VAL A 59 2.21 7.04 11.06
N ARG A 60 1.36 7.68 11.87
CA ARG A 60 1.72 8.92 12.60
C ARG A 60 2.94 8.72 13.49
N ASN A 61 2.95 7.64 14.29
CA ASN A 61 4.08 7.37 15.19
C ASN A 61 5.40 7.20 14.44
N ALA A 62 5.37 6.56 13.26
CA ALA A 62 6.55 6.41 12.44
C ALA A 62 7.01 7.76 11.85
N THR A 63 6.08 8.52 11.25
CA THR A 63 6.40 9.77 10.55
C THR A 63 6.79 10.89 11.50
N ASP A 64 6.14 11.00 12.66
CA ASP A 64 6.52 11.94 13.73
C ASP A 64 7.89 11.60 14.34
N GLY A 65 8.27 10.31 14.29
CA GLY A 65 9.61 9.82 14.62
C GLY A 65 10.68 10.09 13.56
N GLY A 66 10.34 10.76 12.46
CA GLY A 66 11.26 11.07 11.36
C GLY A 66 11.49 9.92 10.38
N LYS A 67 10.72 8.83 10.48
CA LYS A 67 10.78 7.71 9.52
C LYS A 67 9.88 8.00 8.32
N ARG A 68 10.19 7.39 7.18
CA ARG A 68 9.41 7.56 5.95
C ARG A 68 8.48 6.36 5.72
N MET A 69 7.20 6.62 5.50
CA MET A 69 6.26 5.60 5.01
C MET A 69 5.71 6.04 3.67
N TYR A 70 5.82 5.20 2.65
CA TYR A 70 5.40 5.57 1.32
C TYR A 70 4.94 4.38 0.47
N ARG A 71 4.07 4.67 -0.48
CA ARG A 71 3.38 3.67 -1.28
C ARG A 71 3.37 4.02 -2.75
N VAL A 72 3.61 3.01 -3.59
CA VAL A 72 3.27 3.07 -5.02
C VAL A 72 2.13 2.08 -5.28
N HIS A 73 1.08 2.55 -5.94
CA HIS A 73 0.02 1.70 -6.48
C HIS A 73 0.12 1.68 -8.00
N ILE A 74 0.30 0.47 -8.56
CA ILE A 74 0.18 0.21 -9.99
C ILE A 74 -1.28 -0.06 -10.32
N LEU A 75 -1.90 0.79 -11.12
CA LEU A 75 -3.31 0.63 -11.50
C LEU A 75 -3.55 1.04 -12.94
N SER A 76 -4.74 0.73 -13.44
CA SER A 76 -5.23 1.21 -14.73
C SER A 76 -6.64 1.78 -14.61
N ARG A 77 -7.04 2.62 -15.56
CA ARG A 77 -8.37 3.22 -15.64
C ARG A 77 -9.23 2.48 -16.67
N PRO A 78 -10.58 2.45 -16.50
CA PRO A 78 -11.36 3.13 -15.46
C PRO A 78 -11.20 2.50 -14.08
N LEU A 79 -11.21 3.34 -13.03
CA LEU A 79 -11.08 2.89 -11.65
C LEU A 79 -12.25 1.99 -11.24
N THR A 80 -11.92 0.85 -10.64
CA THR A 80 -12.89 -0.05 -9.99
C THR A 80 -13.57 0.67 -8.81
N PRO A 81 -14.75 0.19 -8.35
CA PRO A 81 -15.38 0.73 -7.16
C PRO A 81 -14.46 0.70 -5.93
N TYR A 82 -13.66 -0.37 -5.79
CA TYR A 82 -12.69 -0.48 -4.70
C TYR A 82 -11.57 0.55 -4.81
N LEU A 83 -10.97 0.75 -6.00
CA LEU A 83 -9.96 1.80 -6.19
C LEU A 83 -10.54 3.19 -5.89
N ARG A 84 -11.77 3.50 -6.32
CA ARG A 84 -12.42 4.79 -5.97
C ARG A 84 -12.56 4.96 -4.45
N PHE A 85 -12.90 3.90 -3.73
CA PHE A 85 -12.94 3.89 -2.26
C PHE A 85 -11.55 4.08 -1.65
N GLU A 86 -10.58 3.28 -2.07
CA GLU A 86 -9.24 3.26 -1.48
C GLU A 86 -8.52 4.58 -1.70
N LEU A 87 -8.53 5.09 -2.93
CA LEU A 87 -7.91 6.37 -3.26
C LEU A 87 -8.70 7.53 -2.64
N GLY A 88 -10.03 7.50 -2.76
CA GLY A 88 -10.91 8.59 -2.34
C GLY A 88 -11.06 8.74 -0.82
N TRP A 89 -11.01 7.66 -0.06
CA TRP A 89 -11.16 7.67 1.40
C TRP A 89 -9.88 7.24 2.11
N GLY A 90 -9.28 6.12 1.71
CA GLY A 90 -8.10 5.54 2.34
C GLY A 90 -6.85 6.44 2.21
N TYR A 91 -6.44 6.72 0.98
CA TYR A 91 -5.18 7.43 0.71
C TYR A 91 -5.23 8.86 1.24
N ARG A 92 -6.34 9.57 1.02
CA ARG A 92 -6.51 10.93 1.55
C ARG A 92 -6.33 10.99 3.07
N ARG A 93 -6.89 10.04 3.80
CA ARG A 93 -6.78 9.95 5.25
C ARG A 93 -5.37 9.57 5.71
N ASN A 94 -4.70 8.65 5.01
CA ASN A 94 -3.33 8.27 5.35
C ASN A 94 -2.31 9.38 5.03
N VAL A 95 -2.54 10.19 3.99
CA VAL A 95 -1.74 11.40 3.71
C VAL A 95 -1.79 12.38 4.88
N GLU A 96 -2.95 12.56 5.52
CA GLU A 96 -3.08 13.39 6.74
C GLU A 96 -2.35 12.79 7.96
N ALA A 97 -2.04 11.50 7.92
CA ALA A 97 -1.22 10.82 8.92
C ALA A 97 0.28 10.87 8.60
N GLY A 98 0.68 11.28 7.39
CA GLY A 98 2.07 11.44 6.96
C GLY A 98 2.58 10.40 5.95
N GLU A 99 1.75 9.45 5.50
CA GLU A 99 2.14 8.48 4.44
C GLU A 99 2.18 9.18 3.07
N GLU A 100 3.24 8.96 2.31
CA GLU A 100 3.36 9.46 0.93
C GLU A 100 2.77 8.45 -0.06
N PHE A 101 2.02 8.91 -1.05
CA PHE A 101 1.43 8.05 -2.08
C PHE A 101 1.84 8.48 -3.47
N PHE A 102 2.08 7.49 -4.32
CA PHE A 102 2.45 7.63 -5.72
C PHE A 102 1.62 6.66 -6.56
N ILE A 103 1.22 7.08 -7.75
CA ILE A 103 0.43 6.27 -8.68
C ILE A 103 1.26 5.97 -9.93
N LEU A 104 1.46 4.68 -10.20
CA LEU A 104 1.98 4.21 -11.47
C LEU A 104 0.77 3.84 -12.35
N ASP A 105 0.29 4.82 -13.11
CA ASP A 105 -0.80 4.60 -14.05
C ASP A 105 -0.31 3.87 -15.30
N THR A 106 -0.95 2.75 -15.63
CA THR A 106 -0.67 1.88 -16.78
C THR A 106 -1.77 1.92 -17.85
N THR A 107 -2.71 2.87 -17.77
CA THR A 107 -3.84 2.97 -18.71
C THR A 107 -3.39 3.03 -20.17
N ASP A 108 -2.36 3.83 -20.46
CA ASP A 108 -1.90 4.11 -21.84
C ASP A 108 -0.47 3.59 -22.11
N ARG A 109 0.03 2.68 -21.26
CA ARG A 109 1.39 2.12 -21.36
C ARG A 109 1.52 0.78 -20.66
N GLU A 110 2.47 -0.04 -21.08
CA GLU A 110 2.77 -1.31 -20.41
C GLU A 110 3.29 -1.06 -18.98
N ASN A 111 2.97 -1.99 -18.06
CA ASN A 111 3.56 -2.01 -16.73
C ASN A 111 5.07 -2.31 -16.86
N PRO A 112 5.97 -1.42 -16.38
CA PRO A 112 7.41 -1.63 -16.49
C PRO A 112 7.95 -2.75 -15.56
N ILE A 113 7.13 -3.23 -14.61
CA ILE A 113 7.47 -4.29 -13.65
C ILE A 113 6.33 -5.31 -13.54
N PRO A 114 6.00 -6.03 -14.62
CA PRO A 114 4.84 -6.92 -14.66
C PRO A 114 4.97 -8.13 -13.73
N ASP A 115 6.19 -8.49 -13.35
CA ASP A 115 6.48 -9.62 -12.46
C ASP A 115 6.55 -9.24 -10.97
N ALA A 116 6.37 -7.95 -10.63
CA ALA A 116 6.42 -7.51 -9.25
C ALA A 116 5.14 -7.94 -8.49
N PRO A 117 5.26 -8.67 -7.37
CA PRO A 117 4.12 -8.97 -6.52
C PRO A 117 3.77 -7.77 -5.63
N ASP A 118 2.68 -7.87 -4.87
CA ASP A 118 2.46 -6.99 -3.71
C ASP A 118 3.52 -7.25 -2.64
N PHE A 119 4.14 -6.20 -2.09
CA PHE A 119 5.07 -6.35 -0.98
C PHE A 119 5.20 -5.11 -0.11
N TRP A 120 5.50 -5.35 1.16
CA TRP A 120 6.14 -4.36 2.03
C TRP A 120 7.66 -4.56 2.00
N MET A 121 8.40 -3.46 2.01
CA MET A 121 9.84 -3.44 2.21
C MET A 121 10.20 -2.51 3.35
N PHE A 122 11.05 -2.98 4.25
CA PHE A 122 11.55 -2.21 5.39
C PHE A 122 13.06 -2.01 5.27
N ASP A 123 13.49 -0.76 5.38
CA ASP A 123 14.89 -0.31 5.43
C ASP A 123 15.78 -0.86 4.29
N ASN A 124 15.20 -1.14 3.12
CA ASN A 124 15.87 -1.80 1.98
C ASN A 124 16.55 -3.12 2.32
N ARG A 125 16.03 -3.84 3.31
CA ARG A 125 16.69 -5.03 3.88
C ARG A 125 15.75 -6.18 4.14
N THR A 126 14.49 -5.90 4.42
CA THR A 126 13.48 -6.92 4.70
C THR A 126 12.32 -6.77 3.74
N ILE A 127 11.95 -7.87 3.08
CA ILE A 127 10.79 -7.93 2.18
C ILE A 127 9.74 -8.85 2.78
N GLY A 128 8.53 -8.34 2.96
CA GLY A 128 7.33 -9.13 3.21
C GLY A 128 6.48 -9.17 1.95
N ALA A 129 6.56 -10.26 1.19
CA ALA A 129 5.69 -10.50 0.04
C ALA A 129 4.27 -10.80 0.52
N MET A 130 3.28 -10.08 0.00
CA MET A 130 1.90 -10.14 0.46
C MET A 130 1.11 -11.08 -0.43
N ASN A 131 0.42 -12.04 0.17
CA ASN A 131 -0.41 -12.99 -0.55
C ASN A 131 -1.88 -12.63 -0.39
N TYR A 132 -2.61 -12.62 -1.51
CA TYR A 132 -4.04 -12.40 -1.58
C TYR A 132 -4.70 -13.53 -2.38
N ASP A 133 -5.97 -13.81 -2.12
CA ASP A 133 -6.77 -14.64 -3.03
C ASP A 133 -7.37 -13.81 -4.17
N ASP A 134 -8.03 -14.49 -5.11
CA ASP A 134 -8.68 -13.89 -6.28
C ASP A 134 -9.85 -12.94 -5.92
N HIS A 135 -10.22 -12.84 -4.65
CA HIS A 135 -11.24 -11.94 -4.12
C HIS A 135 -10.65 -10.80 -3.28
N GLY A 136 -9.34 -10.60 -3.32
CA GLY A 136 -8.66 -9.53 -2.59
C GLY A 136 -8.57 -9.78 -1.08
N LYS A 137 -8.75 -11.03 -0.62
CA LYS A 137 -8.61 -11.38 0.79
C LYS A 137 -7.15 -11.62 1.12
N TYR A 138 -6.66 -10.97 2.17
CA TYR A 138 -5.29 -11.17 2.64
C TYR A 138 -5.11 -12.58 3.24
N LEU A 139 -4.12 -13.32 2.72
CA LEU A 139 -3.78 -14.68 3.12
C LEU A 139 -2.56 -14.74 4.05
N GLY A 140 -1.76 -13.68 4.11
CA GLY A 140 -0.55 -13.60 4.93
C GLY A 140 0.64 -13.02 4.17
N ALA A 141 1.71 -12.75 4.91
CA ALA A 141 2.97 -12.26 4.37
C ALA A 141 4.05 -13.34 4.48
N GLU A 142 4.80 -13.53 3.40
CA GLU A 142 6.01 -14.35 3.38
C GLU A 142 7.25 -13.45 3.43
N PHE A 143 8.11 -13.68 4.42
CA PHE A 143 9.39 -12.98 4.48
C PHE A 143 10.42 -13.66 3.58
N LEU A 144 10.90 -12.90 2.61
CA LEU A 144 11.80 -13.42 1.59
C LEU A 144 13.26 -13.43 2.08
N PRO A 145 14.08 -14.35 1.55
CA PRO A 145 15.49 -14.44 1.92
C PRO A 145 16.29 -13.23 1.41
N VAL A 146 17.40 -12.89 2.08
CA VAL A 146 18.16 -11.65 1.86
C VAL A 146 18.70 -11.51 0.43
N GLU A 147 18.93 -12.62 -0.25
CA GLU A 147 19.42 -12.68 -1.63
C GLU A 147 18.40 -12.07 -2.63
N ARG A 148 17.12 -12.05 -2.26
CA ARG A 148 16.03 -11.46 -3.05
C ARG A 148 15.95 -9.95 -2.93
N VAL A 149 16.53 -9.34 -1.88
CA VAL A 149 16.35 -7.91 -1.57
C VAL A 149 16.72 -7.00 -2.74
N ARG A 150 17.83 -7.27 -3.44
CA ARG A 150 18.26 -6.44 -4.58
C ARG A 150 17.22 -6.38 -5.71
N GLU A 151 16.52 -7.48 -5.95
CA GLU A 151 15.47 -7.53 -6.97
C GLU A 151 14.27 -6.66 -6.56
N PHE A 152 13.86 -6.72 -5.31
CA PHE A 152 12.74 -5.92 -4.80
C PHE A 152 13.06 -4.43 -4.66
N VAL A 153 14.31 -4.08 -4.35
CA VAL A 153 14.79 -2.70 -4.44
C VAL A 153 14.69 -2.20 -5.87
N ALA A 154 15.05 -3.03 -6.87
CA ALA A 154 14.88 -2.66 -8.27
C ALA A 154 13.40 -2.46 -8.66
N TYR A 155 12.49 -3.31 -8.18
CA TYR A 155 11.05 -3.08 -8.37
C TYR A 155 10.59 -1.74 -7.79
N ARG A 156 10.98 -1.42 -6.54
CA ARG A 156 10.65 -0.11 -5.95
C ARG A 156 11.19 1.02 -6.81
N ASP A 157 12.47 0.97 -7.18
CA ASP A 157 13.14 2.07 -7.86
C ASP A 157 12.50 2.34 -9.23
N VAL A 158 12.16 1.28 -9.98
CA VAL A 158 11.41 1.40 -11.23
C VAL A 158 9.99 1.91 -10.99
N ALA A 159 9.31 1.40 -9.96
CA ALA A 159 7.96 1.86 -9.62
C ALA A 159 7.93 3.37 -9.35
N LEU A 160 8.83 3.86 -8.51
CA LEU A 160 8.96 5.28 -8.17
C LEU A 160 9.37 6.14 -9.37
N ALA A 161 10.27 5.66 -10.22
CA ALA A 161 10.72 6.41 -11.39
C ALA A 161 9.59 6.63 -12.43
N HIS A 162 8.58 5.76 -12.41
CA HIS A 162 7.45 5.81 -13.34
C HIS A 162 6.15 6.32 -12.72
N ALA A 163 6.09 6.47 -11.39
CA ALA A 163 4.93 6.94 -10.68
C ALA A 163 4.94 8.47 -10.52
N GLU A 164 3.75 9.06 -10.35
CA GLU A 164 3.58 10.47 -10.01
C GLU A 164 2.90 10.62 -8.64
N PRO A 165 3.10 11.75 -7.92
CA PRO A 165 2.46 11.96 -6.62
C PRO A 165 0.94 11.82 -6.69
N PHE A 166 0.35 11.08 -5.74
CA PHE A 166 -1.08 10.78 -5.71
C PHE A 166 -1.95 12.04 -5.79
N ALA A 167 -1.58 13.12 -5.07
CA ALA A 167 -2.37 14.35 -5.11
C ALA A 167 -2.46 14.96 -6.51
N GLU A 168 -1.38 14.90 -7.29
CA GLU A 168 -1.33 15.40 -8.67
C GLU A 168 -2.11 14.49 -9.61
N TRP A 169 -1.95 13.17 -9.47
CA TRP A 169 -2.68 12.19 -10.26
C TRP A 169 -4.19 12.27 -10.01
N TRP A 170 -4.58 12.31 -8.74
CA TRP A 170 -5.97 12.34 -8.31
C TRP A 170 -6.70 13.61 -8.79
N ALA A 171 -6.02 14.76 -8.80
CA ALA A 171 -6.59 16.00 -9.34
C ALA A 171 -6.92 15.92 -10.84
N LYS A 172 -6.22 15.07 -11.61
CA LYS A 172 -6.44 14.88 -13.05
C LYS A 172 -7.48 13.79 -13.37
N HIS A 173 -7.64 12.81 -12.48
CA HIS A 173 -8.28 11.53 -12.82
C HIS A 173 -9.36 11.04 -11.85
N SER A 174 -9.75 11.84 -10.85
CA SER A 174 -10.74 11.44 -9.83
C SER A 174 -12.21 11.50 -10.28
N GLU A 175 -12.49 11.96 -11.50
CA GLU A 175 -13.84 12.05 -12.09
C GLU A 175 -14.30 10.70 -12.68
#